data_AF-A0A1J5I0W7-F1
#
_entry.id   AF-A0A1J5I0W7-F1
#
_cell.length_a   1.000
_cell.length_b   1.000
_cell.length_c   1.000
_cell.angle_alpha   90.00
_cell.angle_beta   90.00
_cell.angle_gamma   90.00
#
_symmetry.space_group_name_H-M   'P 1'
#
loop_
_entity.id
_entity.type
_entity.pdbx_description
1 polymer ?
#
loop_
_entity_poly.entity_id
_entity_poly.type
_entity_poly.pdbx_seq_one_letter_code
_entity_poly.pdbx_strand_id
1 'polypeptide(L)'
;MVVLNKIYTRTGDAGETALSDGTRVAKHSTRVSAYGTVDETNATVGLARLHAGGEMDAQLAMIQNDLFDLGADLSKPDLERDGEAEYPPLRIVAQQVERLEREIDAMNAGLEPLRSFILPGGSPLSAHLHLVRTVSRRAERMAVELSALEPVNPEAIKYLNRLSDWAFVAARVANANGSADVLWVPGANR
;
A
#
# COMPACT_ATOMS: atom_id res chain seq x y z
N MET A 1 16.75 11.00 -12.21
CA MET A 1 16.86 11.66 -10.89
C MET A 1 15.67 12.59 -10.71
N VAL A 2 14.83 12.37 -9.69
CA VAL A 2 13.71 13.27 -9.36
C VAL A 2 14.26 14.49 -8.62
N VAL A 3 13.92 15.70 -9.07
CA VAL A 3 14.36 16.96 -8.44
C VAL A 3 13.13 17.76 -8.04
N LEU A 4 12.94 17.95 -6.74
CA LEU A 4 11.85 18.75 -6.18
C LEU A 4 12.40 20.12 -5.74
N ASN A 5 12.37 21.11 -6.63
CA ASN A 5 12.83 22.47 -6.33
C ASN A 5 11.68 23.45 -6.03
N LYS A 6 10.72 23.55 -6.95
CA LYS A 6 9.50 24.37 -6.83
C LYS A 6 8.31 23.45 -6.91
N ILE A 7 7.62 23.30 -5.78
CA ILE A 7 6.52 22.33 -5.64
C ILE A 7 5.29 22.73 -6.46
N TYR A 8 4.91 24.02 -6.46
CA TYR A 8 3.77 24.49 -7.24
C TYR A 8 4.21 24.99 -8.62
N THR A 9 3.71 24.37 -9.69
CA THR A 9 4.02 24.73 -11.08
C THR A 9 2.83 25.37 -11.82
N ARG A 10 1.61 25.24 -11.28
CA ARG A 10 0.32 25.64 -11.89
C ARG A 10 -0.05 24.88 -13.18
N THR A 11 0.78 23.93 -13.64
CA THR A 11 0.52 23.19 -14.88
C THR A 11 -0.71 22.29 -14.81
N GLY A 12 -1.15 21.94 -13.60
CA GLY A 12 -2.35 21.14 -13.36
C GLY A 12 -3.60 21.92 -12.97
N ASP A 13 -3.60 23.25 -13.04
CA ASP A 13 -4.75 24.09 -12.62
C ASP A 13 -5.99 23.85 -13.49
N ALA A 14 -5.80 23.41 -14.74
CA ALA A 14 -6.88 23.02 -15.65
C ALA A 14 -7.45 21.61 -15.41
N GLY A 15 -7.00 20.90 -14.35
CA GLY A 15 -7.52 19.57 -14.00
C GLY A 15 -6.76 18.39 -14.60
N GLU A 16 -5.63 18.62 -15.27
CA GLU A 16 -4.78 17.58 -15.85
C GLU A 16 -3.45 17.42 -15.09
N THR A 17 -2.78 16.28 -15.28
CA THR A 17 -1.44 16.00 -14.75
C THR A 17 -0.62 15.22 -15.79
N ALA A 18 0.69 15.21 -15.65
CA ALA A 18 1.57 14.34 -16.44
C ALA A 18 1.79 13.00 -15.70
N LEU A 19 1.78 11.91 -16.45
CA LEU A 19 2.30 10.61 -16.04
C LEU A 19 3.84 10.61 -16.09
N SER A 20 4.48 9.53 -15.66
CA SER A 20 5.96 9.46 -15.59
C SER A 20 6.64 9.42 -16.97
N ASP A 21 5.93 9.06 -18.02
CA ASP A 21 6.35 9.12 -19.42
C ASP A 21 6.11 10.50 -20.06
N GLY A 22 5.50 11.43 -19.33
CA GLY A 22 5.13 12.77 -19.80
C GLY A 22 3.73 12.88 -20.42
N THR A 23 3.01 11.77 -20.59
CA THR A 23 1.65 11.76 -21.14
C THR A 23 0.70 12.54 -20.23
N ARG A 24 -0.11 13.43 -20.80
CA ARG A 24 -1.08 14.22 -20.03
C ARG A 24 -2.43 13.52 -19.93
N VAL A 25 -2.96 13.43 -18.71
CA VAL A 25 -4.25 12.82 -18.41
C VAL A 25 -5.05 13.68 -17.44
N ALA A 26 -6.36 13.50 -17.40
CA ALA A 26 -7.20 14.11 -16.36
C ALA A 26 -6.77 13.61 -14.97
N LYS A 27 -6.79 14.48 -13.96
CA LYS A 27 -6.45 14.16 -12.56
C LYS A 27 -7.36 13.09 -11.94
N HIS A 28 -8.56 12.92 -12.47
CA HIS A 28 -9.50 11.87 -12.04
C HIS A 28 -9.37 10.57 -12.86
N SER A 29 -8.41 10.45 -13.77
CA SER A 29 -8.23 9.21 -14.54
C SER A 29 -7.93 8.04 -13.61
N THR A 30 -8.33 6.84 -13.99
CA THR A 30 -8.18 5.63 -13.17
C THR A 30 -6.73 5.39 -12.76
N ARG A 31 -5.76 5.66 -13.67
CA ARG A 31 -4.33 5.54 -13.37
C ARG A 31 -3.88 6.48 -12.27
N VAL A 32 -4.29 7.76 -12.34
CA VAL A 32 -3.98 8.78 -11.33
C VAL A 32 -4.62 8.44 -10.00
N SER A 33 -5.87 7.97 -10.00
CA SER A 33 -6.55 7.50 -8.80
C SER A 33 -5.85 6.29 -8.16
N ALA A 34 -5.31 5.37 -8.97
CA ALA A 34 -4.60 4.19 -8.48
C ALA A 34 -3.30 4.57 -7.76
N TYR A 35 -2.35 5.23 -8.43
CA TYR A 35 -1.08 5.59 -7.78
C TYR A 35 -1.27 6.69 -6.71
N GLY A 36 -2.29 7.55 -6.85
CA GLY A 36 -2.64 8.53 -5.82
C GLY A 36 -3.17 7.87 -4.54
N THR A 37 -3.90 6.76 -4.65
CA THR A 37 -4.34 5.98 -3.48
C THR A 37 -3.20 5.16 -2.87
N VAL A 38 -2.20 4.78 -3.66
CA VAL A 38 -0.93 4.22 -3.15
C VAL A 38 -0.19 5.24 -2.29
N ASP A 39 -0.12 6.50 -2.72
CA ASP A 39 0.45 7.59 -1.91
C ASP A 39 -0.33 7.78 -0.59
N GLU A 40 -1.65 7.70 -0.61
CA GLU A 40 -2.45 7.75 0.62
C GLU A 40 -2.20 6.55 1.55
N THR A 41 -1.95 5.36 0.99
CA THR A 41 -1.49 4.19 1.76
C THR A 41 -0.14 4.50 2.40
N ASN A 42 0.79 5.10 1.66
CA ASN A 42 2.12 5.45 2.13
C ASN A 42 2.08 6.49 3.27
N ALA A 43 1.25 7.53 3.13
CA ALA A 43 1.03 8.51 4.19
C ALA A 43 0.44 7.86 5.46
N THR A 44 -0.47 6.90 5.29
CA THR A 44 -1.07 6.14 6.40
C THR A 44 -0.04 5.24 7.10
N VAL A 45 0.88 4.63 6.35
CA VAL A 45 2.04 3.91 6.93
C VAL A 45 2.87 4.87 7.77
N GLY A 46 3.11 6.09 7.29
CA GLY A 46 3.80 7.13 8.05
C GLY A 46 3.14 7.45 9.40
N LEU A 47 1.81 7.43 9.49
CA LEU A 47 1.10 7.59 10.77
C LEU A 47 1.33 6.41 11.71
N ALA A 48 1.32 5.18 11.20
CA ALA A 48 1.62 3.99 12.01
C ALA A 48 3.05 4.05 12.59
N ARG A 49 4.01 4.54 11.80
CA ARG A 49 5.42 4.67 12.22
C ARG A 49 5.63 5.58 13.42
N LEU A 50 4.76 6.56 13.66
CA LEU A 50 4.82 7.41 14.87
C LEU A 50 4.74 6.60 16.18
N HIS A 51 4.18 5.39 16.12
CA HIS A 51 3.97 4.50 17.25
C HIS A 51 4.75 3.18 17.14
N ALA A 52 5.54 3.02 16.08
CA ALA A 52 6.37 1.83 15.87
C ALA A 52 7.79 2.04 16.42
N GLY A 53 8.44 0.93 16.78
CA GLY A 53 9.84 0.92 17.16
C GLY A 53 10.51 -0.41 16.79
N GLY A 54 11.84 -0.43 16.82
CA GLY A 54 12.63 -1.64 16.53
C GLY A 54 12.35 -2.19 15.13
N GLU A 55 12.19 -3.51 15.05
CA GLU A 55 11.97 -4.23 13.79
C GLU A 55 10.70 -3.80 13.06
N MET A 56 9.61 -3.50 13.78
CA MET A 56 8.35 -3.06 13.17
C MET A 56 8.52 -1.73 12.43
N ASP A 57 9.25 -0.75 12.99
CA ASP A 57 9.51 0.51 12.28
C ASP A 57 10.41 0.30 11.05
N ALA A 58 11.39 -0.60 11.14
CA ALA A 58 12.25 -0.94 10.01
C ALA A 58 11.46 -1.58 8.86
N GLN A 59 10.54 -2.50 9.16
CA GLN A 59 9.64 -3.12 8.17
C GLN A 59 8.70 -2.08 7.54
N LEU A 60 8.10 -1.21 8.35
CA LEU A 60 7.26 -0.11 7.84
C LEU A 60 8.06 0.86 6.96
N ALA A 61 9.31 1.17 7.30
CA ALA A 61 10.18 2.00 6.48
C ALA A 61 10.51 1.36 5.12
N MET A 62 10.73 0.05 5.08
CA MET A 62 10.88 -0.70 3.81
C MET A 62 9.59 -0.64 3.00
N ILE A 63 8.43 -0.83 3.63
CA ILE A 63 7.12 -0.73 2.97
C ILE A 63 6.89 0.68 2.38
N GLN A 64 7.29 1.76 3.06
CA GLN A 64 7.17 3.11 2.49
C GLN A 64 8.02 3.31 1.22
N ASN A 65 9.19 2.69 1.15
CA ASN A 65 10.02 2.71 -0.06
C ASN A 65 9.36 1.90 -1.18
N ASP A 66 8.92 0.67 -0.88
CA ASP A 66 8.20 -0.16 -1.84
C ASP A 66 6.92 0.52 -2.37
N LEU A 67 6.21 1.29 -1.55
CA LEU A 67 5.03 2.05 -1.98
C LEU A 67 5.39 3.20 -2.94
N PHE A 68 6.59 3.79 -2.84
CA PHE A 68 7.09 4.72 -3.86
C PHE A 68 7.44 4.01 -5.16
N ASP A 69 8.07 2.83 -5.09
CA ASP A 69 8.35 2.01 -6.28
C ASP A 69 7.05 1.57 -6.97
N LEU A 70 6.04 1.17 -6.19
CA LEU A 70 4.70 0.84 -6.68
C LEU A 70 4.02 2.04 -7.33
N GLY A 71 4.14 3.23 -6.74
CA GLY A 71 3.64 4.46 -7.33
C GLY A 71 4.33 4.78 -8.66
N ALA A 72 5.65 4.59 -8.74
CA ALA A 72 6.42 4.77 -9.97
C ALA A 72 5.97 3.78 -11.06
N ASP A 73 5.81 2.50 -10.71
CA ASP A 73 5.31 1.44 -11.58
C ASP A 73 3.93 1.79 -12.16
N LEU A 74 2.94 2.07 -11.30
CA LEU A 74 1.58 2.41 -11.72
C LEU A 74 1.51 3.71 -12.53
N SER A 75 2.41 4.67 -12.27
CA SER A 75 2.46 5.93 -13.01
C SER A 75 3.03 5.81 -14.42
N LYS A 76 3.65 4.68 -14.78
CA LYS A 76 4.25 4.44 -16.10
C LYS A 76 3.44 3.44 -16.92
N PRO A 77 2.74 3.88 -17.99
CA PRO A 77 2.02 2.99 -18.89
C PRO A 77 2.97 2.17 -19.79
N ASP A 78 2.41 1.45 -20.76
CA ASP A 78 3.12 0.73 -21.84
C ASP A 78 4.22 -0.24 -21.37
N LEU A 79 3.85 -1.22 -20.53
CA LEU A 79 4.77 -2.22 -19.97
C LEU A 79 5.59 -2.95 -21.04
N GLU A 80 4.99 -3.23 -22.20
CA GLU A 80 5.63 -3.89 -23.34
C GLU A 80 6.77 -3.05 -23.96
N ARG A 81 6.81 -1.74 -23.69
CA ARG A 81 7.82 -0.81 -24.18
C ARG A 81 8.93 -0.55 -23.17
N ASP A 82 8.94 -1.25 -22.04
CA ASP A 82 9.99 -1.10 -21.01
C ASP A 82 11.40 -1.35 -21.57
N GLY A 83 11.54 -2.25 -22.55
CA GLY A 83 12.82 -2.52 -23.23
C GLY A 83 13.32 -1.40 -24.14
N GLU A 84 12.47 -0.43 -24.48
CA GLU A 84 12.83 0.74 -25.30
C GLU A 84 13.25 1.95 -24.43
N ALA A 85 13.05 1.88 -23.12
CA ALA A 85 13.35 2.99 -22.22
C ALA A 85 14.86 3.20 -22.07
N GLU A 86 15.29 4.46 -21.99
CA GLU A 86 16.70 4.84 -21.77
C GLU A 86 17.27 4.23 -20.48
N TYR A 87 16.41 4.06 -19.47
CA TYR A 87 16.74 3.39 -18.21
C TYR A 87 15.66 2.36 -17.87
N PRO A 88 16.05 1.22 -17.26
CA PRO A 88 15.10 0.23 -16.76
C PRO A 88 14.04 0.88 -15.86
N PRO A 89 12.75 0.78 -16.22
CA PRO A 89 11.67 1.30 -15.40
C PRO A 89 11.64 0.63 -14.03
N LEU A 90 11.31 1.40 -12.99
CA LEU A 90 11.03 0.83 -11.68
C LEU A 90 9.70 0.08 -11.75
N ARG A 91 9.74 -1.22 -11.45
CA ARG A 91 8.60 -2.13 -11.41
C ARG A 91 8.63 -2.91 -10.12
N ILE A 92 7.46 -3.17 -9.53
CA ILE A 92 7.36 -4.09 -8.39
C ILE A 92 7.73 -5.49 -8.86
N VAL A 93 8.51 -6.19 -8.05
CA VAL A 93 9.00 -7.55 -8.34
C VAL A 93 8.48 -8.56 -7.32
N ALA A 94 8.43 -9.83 -7.73
CA ALA A 94 7.94 -10.92 -6.89
C ALA A 94 8.65 -11.00 -5.52
N GLN A 95 9.94 -10.67 -5.45
CA GLN A 95 10.71 -10.72 -4.20
C GLN A 95 10.17 -9.77 -3.12
N GLN A 96 9.57 -8.64 -3.50
CA GLN A 96 8.93 -7.72 -2.56
C GLN A 96 7.65 -8.34 -1.98
N VAL A 97 6.86 -9.03 -2.82
CA VAL A 97 5.66 -9.76 -2.38
C VAL A 97 6.03 -10.93 -1.46
N GLU A 98 7.01 -11.74 -1.85
CA GLU A 98 7.51 -12.86 -1.05
C GLU A 98 8.10 -12.40 0.30
N ARG A 99 8.68 -11.19 0.36
CA ARG A 99 9.15 -10.62 1.63
C ARG A 99 7.99 -10.39 2.59
N LEU A 100 6.89 -9.79 2.11
CA LEU A 100 5.70 -9.59 2.94
C LEU A 100 5.13 -10.93 3.42
N GLU A 101 5.11 -11.96 2.59
CA GLU A 101 4.67 -13.32 2.96
C GLU A 101 5.54 -13.90 4.09
N ARG A 102 6.86 -13.83 3.97
CA ARG A 102 7.78 -14.30 5.02
C ARG A 102 7.60 -13.54 6.34
N GLU A 103 7.40 -12.23 6.27
CA GLU A 103 7.14 -11.40 7.46
C GLU A 103 5.78 -11.73 8.11
N ILE A 104 4.75 -11.97 7.31
CA ILE A 104 3.44 -12.45 7.77
C ILE A 104 3.59 -13.78 8.51
N ASP A 105 4.30 -14.75 7.92
CA ASP A 105 4.49 -16.07 8.52
C ASP A 105 5.25 -15.97 9.86
N ALA A 106 6.30 -15.15 9.91
CA ALA A 106 7.08 -14.91 11.13
C ALA A 106 6.23 -14.29 12.24
N MET A 107 5.41 -13.28 11.92
CA MET A 107 4.50 -12.66 12.90
C MET A 107 3.40 -13.61 13.35
N ASN A 108 2.80 -14.37 12.43
CA ASN A 108 1.71 -15.32 12.73
C ASN A 108 2.16 -16.46 13.65
N ALA A 109 3.42 -16.88 13.60
CA ALA A 109 3.92 -17.99 14.42
C ALA A 109 3.71 -17.77 15.93
N GLY A 110 3.63 -16.52 16.39
CA GLY A 110 3.38 -16.17 17.79
C GLY A 110 1.92 -15.88 18.12
N LEU A 111 0.99 -15.91 17.16
CA LEU A 111 -0.40 -15.49 17.36
C LEU A 111 -1.33 -16.68 17.57
N GLU A 112 -2.21 -16.56 18.56
CA GLU A 112 -3.31 -17.51 18.72
C GLU A 112 -4.31 -17.40 17.53
N PRO A 113 -4.88 -18.52 17.06
CA PRO A 113 -5.88 -18.51 16.00
C PRO A 113 -7.14 -17.73 16.37
N LEU A 114 -7.65 -16.94 15.44
CA LEU A 114 -8.92 -16.23 15.61
C LEU A 114 -10.12 -17.16 15.39
N ARG A 115 -11.14 -17.01 16.24
CA ARG A 115 -12.44 -17.70 16.11
C ARG A 115 -13.60 -16.77 15.71
N SER A 116 -13.32 -15.48 15.53
CA SER A 116 -14.23 -14.46 15.02
C SER A 116 -13.40 -13.34 14.37
N PHE A 117 -14.05 -12.40 13.72
CA PHE A 117 -13.40 -11.14 13.32
C PHE A 117 -13.01 -10.32 14.57
N ILE A 118 -12.02 -9.45 14.41
CA ILE A 118 -11.62 -8.48 15.43
C ILE A 118 -12.18 -7.10 15.09
N LEU A 119 -12.56 -6.35 16.12
CA LEU A 119 -12.91 -4.95 15.98
C LEU A 119 -11.63 -4.13 15.79
N PRO A 120 -11.49 -3.37 14.69
CA PRO A 120 -10.26 -2.61 14.44
C PRO A 120 -10.02 -1.55 15.52
N GLY A 121 -8.94 -1.71 16.29
CA GLY A 121 -8.62 -0.82 17.40
C GLY A 121 -7.49 -1.39 18.27
N GLY A 122 -7.52 -1.08 19.57
CA GLY A 122 -6.51 -1.52 20.53
C GLY A 122 -5.45 -0.44 20.78
N SER A 123 -4.17 -0.83 20.74
CA SER A 123 -3.06 0.13 20.85
C SER A 123 -3.08 1.16 19.71
N PRO A 124 -2.46 2.35 19.89
CA PRO A 124 -2.36 3.35 18.81
C PRO A 124 -1.76 2.77 17.52
N LEU A 125 -0.68 1.98 17.66
CA LEU A 125 -0.05 1.31 16.51
C LEU A 125 -1.01 0.33 15.82
N SER A 126 -1.73 -0.51 16.57
CA SER A 126 -2.72 -1.44 16.02
C SER A 126 -3.83 -0.73 15.24
N ALA A 127 -4.38 0.35 15.82
CA ALA A 127 -5.42 1.14 15.17
C ALA A 127 -4.94 1.76 13.84
N HIS A 128 -3.72 2.31 13.82
CA HIS A 128 -3.13 2.85 12.59
C HIS A 128 -2.82 1.76 11.55
N LEU A 129 -2.33 0.59 11.96
CA LEU A 129 -2.10 -0.54 11.05
C LEU A 129 -3.41 -1.06 10.45
N HIS A 130 -4.51 -1.04 11.20
CA HIS A 130 -5.82 -1.32 10.63
C HIS A 130 -6.29 -0.27 9.62
N LEU A 131 -5.89 1.00 9.77
CA LEU A 131 -6.13 2.02 8.74
C LEU A 131 -5.25 1.78 7.51
N VAL A 132 -3.98 1.42 7.68
CA VAL A 132 -3.10 0.99 6.57
C VAL A 132 -3.76 -0.14 5.78
N ARG A 133 -4.27 -1.16 6.49
CA ARG A 133 -4.97 -2.30 5.88
C ARG A 133 -6.15 -1.86 5.01
N THR A 134 -7.02 -0.98 5.50
CA THR A 134 -8.23 -0.59 4.75
C THR A 134 -7.91 0.33 3.57
N VAL A 135 -6.92 1.23 3.72
CA VAL A 135 -6.45 2.12 2.66
C VAL A 135 -5.70 1.33 1.58
N SER A 136 -4.85 0.36 1.95
CA SER A 136 -4.19 -0.55 1.01
C SER A 136 -5.21 -1.34 0.17
N ARG A 137 -6.28 -1.85 0.78
CA ARG A 137 -7.38 -2.51 0.06
C ARG A 137 -8.13 -1.56 -0.86
N ARG A 138 -8.17 -0.25 -0.57
CA ARG A 138 -8.74 0.75 -1.47
C ARG A 138 -7.81 0.98 -2.66
N ALA A 139 -6.50 1.11 -2.44
CA ALA A 139 -5.51 1.17 -3.52
C ALA A 139 -5.60 -0.06 -4.42
N GLU A 140 -5.70 -1.26 -3.83
CA GLU A 140 -5.87 -2.52 -4.55
C GLU A 140 -7.06 -2.47 -5.51
N ARG A 141 -8.24 -2.05 -5.04
CA ARG A 141 -9.43 -1.95 -5.89
C ARG A 141 -9.22 -0.98 -7.06
N MET A 142 -8.55 0.15 -6.83
CA MET A 142 -8.24 1.11 -7.90
C MET A 142 -7.23 0.53 -8.90
N ALA A 143 -6.24 -0.23 -8.45
CA ALA A 143 -5.29 -0.91 -9.34
C ALA A 143 -5.95 -2.06 -10.13
N VAL A 144 -6.89 -2.79 -9.53
CA VAL A 144 -7.69 -3.81 -10.23
C VAL A 144 -8.61 -3.16 -11.27
N GLU A 145 -9.29 -2.07 -10.92
CA GLU A 145 -10.10 -1.29 -11.86
C GLU A 145 -9.25 -0.78 -13.04
N LEU A 146 -8.05 -0.28 -12.75
CA LEU A 146 -7.08 0.12 -13.76
C LEU A 146 -6.73 -1.04 -14.71
N SER A 147 -6.45 -2.22 -14.15
CA SER A 147 -6.06 -3.42 -14.92
C SER A 147 -7.15 -3.94 -15.86
N ALA A 148 -8.41 -3.56 -15.63
CA ALA A 148 -9.51 -3.87 -16.53
C ALA A 148 -9.55 -2.96 -17.77
N LEU A 149 -8.84 -1.83 -17.75
CA LEU A 149 -8.82 -0.82 -18.81
C LEU A 149 -7.51 -0.79 -19.59
N GLU A 150 -6.39 -1.06 -18.94
CA GLU A 150 -5.05 -0.98 -19.52
C GLU A 150 -4.07 -1.94 -18.84
N PRO A 151 -2.93 -2.29 -19.50
CA PRO A 151 -1.92 -3.15 -18.91
C PRO A 151 -1.38 -2.59 -17.59
N VAL A 152 -1.35 -3.45 -16.56
CA VAL A 152 -0.81 -3.18 -15.22
C VAL A 152 0.08 -4.36 -14.82
N ASN A 153 1.20 -4.07 -14.15
CA ASN A 153 2.09 -5.10 -13.62
C ASN A 153 1.31 -5.98 -12.62
N PRO A 154 1.18 -7.30 -12.84
CA PRO A 154 0.45 -8.17 -11.92
C PRO A 154 1.07 -8.21 -10.51
N GLU A 155 2.39 -8.00 -10.38
CA GLU A 155 3.04 -7.95 -9.07
C GLU A 155 2.63 -6.71 -8.25
N ALA A 156 2.27 -5.60 -8.90
CA ALA A 156 1.73 -4.42 -8.23
C ALA A 156 0.42 -4.71 -7.48
N ILE A 157 -0.48 -5.47 -8.10
CA ILE A 157 -1.76 -5.89 -7.50
C ILE A 157 -1.50 -6.90 -6.37
N LYS A 158 -0.62 -7.89 -6.60
CA LYS A 158 -0.26 -8.88 -5.58
C LYS A 158 0.36 -8.23 -4.35
N TYR A 159 1.23 -7.23 -4.53
CA TYR A 159 1.84 -6.50 -3.44
C TYR A 159 0.79 -5.78 -2.58
N LEU A 160 -0.17 -5.07 -3.18
CA LEU A 160 -1.24 -4.39 -2.44
C LEU A 160 -2.16 -5.36 -1.68
N ASN A 161 -2.50 -6.48 -2.31
CA ASN A 161 -3.27 -7.56 -1.68
C ASN A 161 -2.51 -8.08 -0.44
N ARG A 162 -1.23 -8.44 -0.60
CA ARG A 162 -0.40 -8.99 0.46
C ARG A 162 -0.07 -7.98 1.56
N LEU A 163 0.10 -6.70 1.21
CA LEU A 163 0.31 -5.62 2.17
C LEU A 163 -0.89 -5.47 3.12
N SER A 164 -2.11 -5.70 2.63
CA SER A 164 -3.29 -5.66 3.49
C SER A 164 -3.33 -6.81 4.50
N ASP A 165 -2.86 -8.01 4.11
CA ASP A 165 -2.68 -9.14 5.02
C ASP A 165 -1.58 -8.83 6.04
N TRP A 166 -0.44 -8.30 5.58
CA TRP A 166 0.68 -7.88 6.43
C TRP A 166 0.22 -6.89 7.49
N ALA A 167 -0.52 -5.85 7.10
CA ALA A 167 -1.03 -4.84 8.01
C ALA A 167 -2.07 -5.40 9.00
N PHE A 168 -2.85 -6.41 8.60
CA PHE A 168 -3.76 -7.11 9.51
C PHE A 168 -3.00 -7.88 10.60
N VAL A 169 -2.01 -8.67 10.21
CA VAL A 169 -1.22 -9.48 11.14
C VAL A 169 -0.36 -8.60 12.05
N ALA A 170 0.28 -7.56 11.49
CA ALA A 170 1.05 -6.58 12.24
C ALA A 170 0.18 -5.83 13.28
N ALA A 171 -1.07 -5.50 12.94
CA ALA A 171 -1.99 -4.86 13.89
C ALA A 171 -2.22 -5.75 15.13
N ARG A 172 -2.40 -7.06 14.93
CA ARG A 172 -2.55 -8.02 16.04
C ARG A 172 -1.28 -8.10 16.89
N VAL A 173 -0.10 -8.21 16.26
CA VAL A 173 1.19 -8.20 16.96
C VAL A 173 1.33 -6.95 17.83
N ALA A 174 0.98 -5.78 17.27
CA ALA A 174 1.01 -4.50 17.95
C ALA A 174 -0.02 -4.36 19.09
N ASN A 175 -0.96 -5.29 19.23
CA ASN A 175 -2.02 -5.26 20.22
C ASN A 175 -1.83 -6.38 21.28
N ALA A 176 -0.71 -6.32 21.99
CA ALA A 176 -0.28 -7.33 22.96
C ALA A 176 -0.28 -8.75 22.34
N ASN A 177 0.26 -8.85 21.12
CA ASN A 177 0.35 -10.10 20.38
C ASN A 177 -1.01 -10.82 20.24
N GLY A 178 -2.05 -10.04 19.93
CA GLY A 178 -3.43 -10.49 19.73
C GLY A 178 -4.24 -10.74 21.01
N SER A 179 -3.61 -10.74 22.19
CA SER A 179 -4.32 -11.01 23.46
C SER A 179 -5.27 -9.88 23.89
N ALA A 180 -5.06 -8.66 23.38
CA ALA A 180 -5.92 -7.51 23.61
C ALA A 180 -6.93 -7.27 22.46
N ASP A 181 -7.03 -8.19 21.48
CA ASP A 181 -7.99 -8.07 20.39
C ASP A 181 -9.42 -8.25 20.90
N VAL A 182 -10.30 -7.32 20.54
CA VAL A 182 -11.72 -7.41 20.85
C VAL A 182 -12.42 -8.16 19.74
N LEU A 183 -12.97 -9.33 20.05
CA LEU A 183 -13.71 -10.13 19.08
C LEU A 183 -15.08 -9.50 18.79
N TRP A 184 -15.43 -9.47 17.51
CA TRP A 184 -16.77 -9.16 17.06
C TRP A 184 -17.75 -10.23 17.54
N VAL A 185 -18.87 -9.79 18.12
CA VAL A 185 -20.00 -10.63 18.53
C VAL A 185 -21.17 -10.38 17.57
N PRO A 186 -21.47 -11.34 16.66
CA PRO A 186 -22.51 -11.17 15.66
C PRO A 186 -23.88 -10.88 16.30
N GLY A 187 -24.48 -9.73 15.96
CA GLY A 187 -25.82 -9.37 16.42
C GLY A 187 -25.93 -9.03 17.90
N ALA A 188 -24.84 -8.69 18.60
CA ALA A 188 -24.88 -8.40 20.05
C ALA A 188 -25.87 -7.31 20.47
N ASN A 189 -26.19 -6.36 19.57
CA ASN A 189 -26.97 -5.17 19.87
C ASN A 189 -28.37 -5.16 19.21
N ARG A 190 -28.88 -6.30 18.74
CA ARG A 190 -30.20 -6.41 18.09
C ARG A 190 -31.09 -7.43 18.78
#